data_AF-A0A6J7PH16-F1
#
_entry.id   AF-A0A6J7PH16-F1
#
_cell.length_a   1.000
_cell.length_b   1.000
_cell.length_c   1.000
_cell.angle_alpha   90.00
_cell.angle_beta   90.00
_cell.angle_gamma   90.00
#
_symmetry.space_group_name_H-M   'P 1'
#
loop_
_entity.id
_entity.type
_entity.pdbx_description
1 polymer ?
#
loop_
_entity_poly.entity_id
_entity_poly.type
_entity_poly.pdbx_seq_one_letter_code
_entity_poly.pdbx_strand_id
1 'polypeptide(L)'
;MVSKVANFSIDLPEAAVAIQVSGTFGSRQEEAQRLGRILRPKADGRTAHFYSIVTRDTVDADFAQHRQRFLAEQGYAYRIVDADDIHSGKWEAI
;
A
#
# COMPACT_ATOMS: atom_id res chain seq x y z
N MET A 1 12.84 -20.78 -0.56
CA MET A 1 12.29 -19.57 -1.19
C MET A 1 10.89 -19.34 -0.62
N VAL A 2 10.79 -18.64 0.50
CA VAL A 2 9.50 -18.38 1.15
C VAL A 2 8.99 -17.06 0.60
N SER A 3 8.07 -17.12 -0.36
CA SER A 3 7.21 -15.98 -0.70
C SER A 3 5.94 -16.51 -1.36
N LYS A 4 5.20 -17.31 -0.59
CA LYS A 4 3.81 -17.68 -0.87
C LYS A 4 3.03 -17.74 0.44
N VAL A 5 3.26 -16.77 1.34
CA VAL A 5 2.52 -16.63 2.59
C VAL A 5 2.33 -15.15 2.87
N ALA A 6 1.32 -14.57 2.23
CA ALA A 6 0.75 -13.26 2.57
C ALA A 6 -0.58 -13.01 1.86
N ASN A 7 -0.94 -13.84 0.89
CA ASN A 7 -2.06 -13.53 0.00
C ASN A 7 -3.45 -13.84 0.53
N PHE A 8 -3.61 -14.69 1.56
CA PHE A 8 -4.94 -15.25 1.81
C PHE A 8 -5.35 -15.58 3.24
N SER A 9 -4.57 -15.32 4.30
CA SER A 9 -4.94 -15.88 5.62
C SER A 9 -4.51 -15.12 6.88
N ILE A 10 -4.15 -13.84 6.79
CA ILE A 10 -3.98 -13.07 8.03
C ILE A 10 -5.14 -12.09 8.09
N ASP A 11 -6.05 -12.34 9.04
CA ASP A 11 -6.92 -11.31 9.55
C ASP A 11 -5.97 -10.20 10.07
N LEU A 12 -5.86 -9.13 9.29
CA LEU A 12 -5.01 -7.96 9.61
C LEU A 12 -5.82 -6.80 10.25
N PRO A 13 -6.92 -6.99 11.03
CA PRO A 13 -7.57 -5.85 11.67
C PRO A 13 -6.63 -5.15 12.67
N GLU A 14 -5.56 -5.80 13.10
CA GLU A 14 -4.52 -5.24 14.00
C GLU A 14 -3.28 -4.69 13.27
N ALA A 15 -3.13 -4.87 11.96
CA ALA A 15 -1.88 -4.48 11.29
C ALA A 15 -1.76 -2.96 11.19
N ALA A 16 -0.65 -2.43 11.72
CA ALA A 16 -0.29 -1.02 11.62
C ALA A 16 0.54 -0.71 10.36
N VAL A 17 1.17 -1.73 9.76
CA VAL A 17 1.97 -1.57 8.53
C VAL A 17 1.65 -2.70 7.57
N ALA A 18 1.40 -2.37 6.31
CA ALA A 18 1.26 -3.32 5.22
C ALA A 18 2.15 -2.91 4.05
N ILE A 19 2.82 -3.90 3.44
CA ILE A 19 3.70 -3.68 2.28
C ILE A 19 3.22 -4.57 1.14
N GLN A 20 2.92 -3.97 -0.01
CA GLN A 20 2.62 -4.65 -1.25
C GLN A 20 3.80 -4.49 -2.21
N VAL A 21 4.49 -5.58 -2.47
CA VAL A 21 5.51 -5.64 -3.52
C VAL A 21 4.80 -6.07 -4.80
N SER A 22 4.95 -5.27 -5.87
CA SER A 22 4.54 -5.51 -7.26
C SER A 22 3.68 -6.75 -7.53
N GLY A 23 2.46 -6.52 -8.01
CA GLY A 23 1.60 -7.58 -8.51
C GLY A 23 0.32 -7.05 -9.11
N THR A 24 -0.03 -7.61 -10.28
CA THR A 24 -1.37 -7.65 -10.85
C THR A 24 -2.28 -8.41 -9.87
N PHE A 25 -2.74 -7.74 -8.82
CA PHE A 25 -3.51 -8.37 -7.76
C PHE A 25 -4.99 -8.16 -7.95
N GLY A 26 -5.68 -9.25 -8.31
CA GLY A 26 -7.12 -9.34 -8.22
C GLY A 26 -7.87 -8.29 -9.04
N SER A 27 -9.17 -8.18 -8.80
CA SER A 27 -9.93 -7.05 -9.34
C SER A 27 -9.63 -5.77 -8.55
N ARG A 28 -9.82 -4.60 -9.16
CA ARG A 28 -9.76 -3.29 -8.47
C ARG A 28 -10.63 -3.28 -7.20
N GLN A 29 -11.73 -4.02 -7.20
CA GLN A 29 -12.66 -4.13 -6.08
C GLN A 29 -12.09 -4.95 -4.92
N GLU A 30 -11.35 -6.02 -5.19
CA GLU A 30 -10.68 -6.83 -4.16
C GLU A 30 -9.54 -6.05 -3.48
N GLU A 31 -8.76 -5.28 -4.27
CA GLU A 31 -7.70 -4.42 -3.74
C GLU A 31 -8.27 -3.31 -2.87
N ALA A 32 -9.34 -2.64 -3.32
CA ALA A 32 -10.05 -1.62 -2.54
C ALA A 32 -10.58 -2.17 -1.21
N GLN A 33 -11.21 -3.36 -1.22
CA GLN A 33 -11.74 -3.98 -0.02
C GLN A 33 -10.62 -4.36 0.96
N ARG A 34 -9.49 -4.85 0.46
CA ARG A 34 -8.31 -5.18 1.28
C ARG A 34 -7.70 -3.93 1.91
N LEU A 35 -7.52 -2.87 1.13
CA LEU A 35 -6.98 -1.59 1.61
C LEU A 35 -7.87 -0.99 2.71
N GLY A 36 -9.19 -1.01 2.54
CA GLY A 36 -10.13 -0.52 3.56
C GLY A 36 -10.06 -1.29 4.89
N ARG A 37 -9.74 -2.59 4.86
CA ARG A 37 -9.52 -3.38 6.09
C ARG A 37 -8.21 -3.04 6.79
N ILE A 38 -7.15 -2.80 6.02
CA ILE A 38 -5.82 -2.46 6.53
C ILE A 38 -5.83 -1.06 7.14
N LEU A 39 -6.36 -0.09 6.39
CA LEU A 39 -6.32 1.35 6.73
C LEU A 39 -7.43 1.80 7.68
N ARG A 40 -8.26 0.88 8.19
CA ARG A 40 -9.29 1.19 9.18
C ARG A 40 -8.63 1.80 10.43
N PRO A 41 -9.16 2.92 10.97
CA PRO A 41 -8.71 3.49 12.23
C PRO A 41 -8.70 2.43 13.34
N LYS A 42 -7.58 2.31 14.04
CA LYS A 42 -7.42 1.39 15.16
C LYS A 42 -8.01 1.99 16.43
N ALA A 43 -8.54 1.13 17.33
CA ALA A 43 -9.19 1.57 18.58
C ALA A 43 -8.23 2.30 19.54
N ASP A 44 -6.94 2.04 19.43
CA ASP A 44 -5.86 2.67 20.20
C ASP A 44 -5.31 3.96 19.56
N GLY A 45 -5.91 4.41 18.45
CA GLY A 45 -5.50 5.62 17.73
C GLY A 45 -4.23 5.45 16.88
N ARG A 46 -3.64 4.25 16.79
CA ARG A 46 -2.48 4.02 15.91
C ARG A 46 -2.86 4.24 14.45
N THR A 47 -2.01 4.99 13.75
CA THR A 47 -2.10 5.16 12.30
C THR A 47 -1.66 3.88 11.60
N ALA A 48 -2.42 3.49 10.57
CA ALA A 48 -2.04 2.41 9.68
C ALA A 48 -1.33 2.97 8.45
N HIS A 49 -0.19 2.36 8.10
CA HIS A 49 0.61 2.72 6.93
C HIS A 49 0.53 1.60 5.89
N PHE A 50 0.30 1.99 4.64
CA PHE A 50 0.34 1.09 3.50
C PHE A 50 1.41 1.57 2.53
N TYR A 51 2.38 0.70 2.25
CA TYR A 51 3.43 0.93 1.28
C TYR A 51 3.22 0.04 0.06
N SER A 52 3.35 0.60 -1.13
CA SER A 52 3.42 -0.20 -2.36
C SER A 52 4.71 0.10 -3.09
N ILE A 53 5.44 -0.95 -3.44
CA ILE A 53 6.63 -0.87 -4.26
C ILE A 53 6.19 -0.97 -5.71
N VAL A 54 6.53 0.06 -6.49
CA VAL A 54 6.14 0.21 -7.88
C VAL A 54 7.40 0.28 -8.73
N THR A 55 7.48 -0.57 -9.73
CA THR A 55 8.57 -0.50 -10.71
C THR A 55 8.24 0.60 -11.73
N ARG A 56 9.19 1.52 -11.95
CA ARG A 56 9.05 2.55 -12.99
C ARG A 56 8.99 1.91 -14.38
N ASP A 57 8.29 2.57 -15.29
CA ASP A 57 8.18 2.17 -16.70
C ASP A 57 7.62 0.76 -16.92
N THR A 58 6.82 0.26 -15.97
CA THR A 58 6.05 -0.97 -16.10
C THR A 58 4.56 -0.72 -15.91
N VAL A 59 3.75 -1.74 -16.21
CA VAL A 59 2.31 -1.74 -15.95
C VAL A 59 1.96 -1.50 -14.46
N ASP A 60 2.89 -1.73 -13.53
CA ASP A 60 2.70 -1.42 -12.11
C ASP A 60 2.46 0.07 -11.88
N ALA A 61 3.09 0.94 -12.69
CA ALA A 61 2.91 2.38 -12.61
C ALA A 61 1.47 2.80 -12.94
N ASP A 62 0.86 2.18 -13.95
CA ASP A 62 -0.54 2.44 -14.31
C ASP A 62 -1.48 1.99 -13.18
N PHE A 63 -1.23 0.83 -12.57
CA PHE A 63 -2.00 0.38 -11.40
C PHE A 63 -1.82 1.32 -10.20
N ALA A 64 -0.60 1.80 -9.95
CA ALA A 64 -0.31 2.74 -8.88
C ALA A 64 -1.05 4.08 -9.06
N GLN A 65 -1.12 4.60 -10.28
CA GLN A 65 -1.90 5.82 -10.59
C GLN A 65 -3.40 5.63 -10.31
N HIS A 66 -3.97 4.49 -10.71
CA HIS A 66 -5.37 4.17 -10.41
C HIS A 66 -5.61 4.08 -8.90
N ARG A 67 -4.70 3.42 -8.16
CA ARG A 67 -4.78 3.29 -6.70
C ARG A 67 -4.68 4.64 -6.00
N GLN A 68 -3.74 5.49 -6.42
CA GLN A 68 -3.59 6.85 -5.90
C GLN A 68 -4.91 7.62 -6.01
N ARG A 69 -5.52 7.62 -7.20
CA ARG A 69 -6.79 8.30 -7.44
C ARG A 69 -7.89 7.77 -6.52
N PHE A 70 -8.06 6.45 -6.46
CA PHE A 70 -9.04 5.80 -5.60
C PHE A 70 -8.86 6.17 -4.11
N LEU A 71 -7.63 6.07 -3.59
CA LEU A 71 -7.34 6.39 -2.20
C LEU A 71 -7.55 7.88 -1.88
N ALA A 72 -7.15 8.77 -2.79
CA ALA A 72 -7.37 10.20 -2.64
C ALA A 72 -8.87 10.56 -2.62
N GLU A 73 -9.68 9.94 -3.49
CA GLU A 73 -11.15 10.11 -3.51
C GLU A 73 -11.81 9.67 -2.19
N GLN A 74 -11.23 8.70 -1.48
CA GLN A 74 -11.70 8.26 -0.17
C GLN A 74 -11.11 9.09 1.00
N GLY A 75 -10.28 10.09 0.71
CA GLY A 75 -9.69 10.99 1.71
C GLY A 75 -8.43 10.46 2.40
N TYR A 76 -7.81 9.38 1.90
CA TYR A 76 -6.54 8.90 2.46
C TYR A 76 -5.37 9.79 2.02
N ALA A 77 -4.47 10.07 2.97
CA ALA A 77 -3.19 10.70 2.65
C ALA A 77 -2.35 9.75 1.79
N TYR A 78 -1.76 10.28 0.71
CA TYR A 78 -0.96 9.51 -0.22
C TYR A 78 0.33 10.26 -0.57
N ARG A 79 1.46 9.57 -0.53
CA ARG A 79 2.77 10.11 -0.88
C ARG A 79 3.49 9.15 -1.83
N ILE A 80 4.05 9.70 -2.89
CA ILE A 80 4.98 9.01 -3.78
C ILE A 80 6.39 9.38 -3.32
N VAL A 81 7.27 8.38 -3.18
CA VAL A 81 8.67 8.59 -2.80
C VAL A 81 9.53 7.96 -3.88
N ASP A 82 10.50 8.72 -4.40
CA ASP A 82 11.49 8.21 -5.34
C ASP A 82 12.48 7.29 -4.60
N ALA A 83 12.91 6.21 -5.25
CA ALA A 83 13.97 5.37 -4.72
C ALA A 83 15.27 6.15 -4.45
N ASP A 84 15.57 7.16 -5.27
CA ASP A 84 16.75 8.01 -5.11
C ASP A 84 16.66 8.90 -3.86
N ASP A 85 15.45 9.33 -3.48
CA ASP A 85 15.20 10.08 -2.24
C ASP A 85 15.35 9.18 -1.00
N ILE A 86 14.97 7.91 -1.11
CA ILE A 86 15.17 6.91 -0.05
C ILE A 86 16.67 6.70 0.18
N HIS A 87 17.42 6.46 -0.89
CA HIS A 87 18.86 6.18 -0.81
C HIS A 87 19.65 7.40 -0.30
N SER A 88 19.27 8.60 -0.69
CA SER A 88 19.92 9.84 -0.26
C SER A 88 19.51 10.31 1.14
N GLY A 89 18.62 9.58 1.83
CA GLY A 89 18.16 9.94 3.18
C GLY A 89 17.27 11.19 3.22
N LYS A 90 16.77 11.65 2.07
CA LYS A 90 15.91 12.84 1.92
C LYS A 90 14.42 12.52 2.13
N TRP A 91 14.12 11.38 2.73
CA TRP A 91 12.76 10.97 3.04
C TRP A 91 12.52 11.15 4.54
N GLU A 92 11.56 12.00 4.90
CA GLU A 92 11.06 12.06 6.27
C GLU A 92 10.03 10.93 6.45
N ALA A 93 10.36 9.97 7.31
CA ALA A 93 9.41 8.95 7.76
C ALA A 93 8.33 9.63 8.62
N ILE A 94 7.07 9.30 8.35
CA ILE A 94 5.89 9.75 9.12
C ILE A 94 5.96 9.19 10.55
#